data_AF-A0A967YSW1-F1
#
_entry.id   AF-A0A967YSW1-F1
#
_cell.length_a   1.000
_cell.length_b   1.000
_cell.length_c   1.000
_cell.angle_alpha   90.00
_cell.angle_beta   90.00
_cell.angle_gamma   90.00
#
_symmetry.space_group_name_H-M   'P 1'
#
loop_
_entity.id
_entity.type
_entity.pdbx_description
1 polymer ?
#
loop_
_entity_poly.entity_id
_entity_poly.type
_entity_poly.pdbx_seq_one_letter_code
_entity_poly.pdbx_strand_id
1 'polypeptide(L)' 'MNEEKTNQKCGQLEELPITDIIPSGDNPRIINEKDSAFVELADSIRAQGVIVPVHVRIHPEQKKRFELLAGERRLRAS' A
#
# COMPACT_ATOMS: atom_id res chain seq x y z
N MET A 1 -15.48 27.40 -3.52
CA MET A 1 -16.45 26.40 -3.04
C MET A 1 -16.03 25.10 -3.69
N ASN A 2 -15.05 24.39 -3.13
CA ASN A 2 -14.31 23.38 -3.88
C ASN A 2 -14.80 22.00 -3.44
N GLU A 3 -15.46 21.35 -4.37
CA GLU A 3 -16.24 20.12 -4.24
C GLU A 3 -15.43 18.99 -3.61
N GLU A 4 -15.85 18.58 -2.43
CA GLU A 4 -15.49 17.32 -1.81
C GLU A 4 -16.19 16.19 -2.58
N LYS A 5 -15.50 15.60 -3.55
CA LYS A 5 -15.87 14.30 -4.07
C LYS A 5 -15.02 13.25 -3.39
N THR A 6 -15.39 12.87 -2.17
CA THR A 6 -14.99 11.57 -1.59
C THR A 6 -15.75 10.49 -2.35
N ASN A 7 -15.32 10.25 -3.60
CA ASN A 7 -15.81 9.13 -4.39
C ASN A 7 -15.23 7.88 -3.76
N GLN A 8 -15.99 7.27 -2.83
CA GLN A 8 -15.65 6.01 -2.21
C GLN A 8 -15.75 4.92 -3.28
N LYS A 9 -14.68 4.78 -4.06
CA LYS A 9 -14.52 3.71 -5.05
C LYS A 9 -14.21 2.43 -4.29
N CYS A 10 -15.21 1.58 -4.11
CA CYS A 10 -14.99 0.24 -3.59
C CYS A 10 -14.52 -0.68 -4.74
N GLY A 11 -13.40 -1.38 -4.55
CA GLY A 11 -12.95 -2.43 -5.47
C GLY A 11 -12.37 -1.99 -6.81
N GLN A 12 -11.97 -0.73 -6.99
CA GLN A 12 -11.24 -0.32 -8.20
C GLN A 12 -9.74 -0.53 -8.03
N LEU A 13 -9.12 -1.16 -9.02
CA LEU A 13 -7.68 -1.23 -9.17
C LEU A 13 -7.19 0.08 -9.78
N GLU A 14 -6.32 0.78 -9.07
CA GLU A 14 -5.66 2.00 -9.54
C GLU A 14 -4.17 1.93 -9.26
N GLU A 15 -3.37 2.54 -10.15
CA GLU A 15 -1.94 2.69 -9.97
C GLU A 15 -1.70 3.96 -9.14
N LEU A 16 -1.11 3.79 -7.96
CA LEU A 16 -0.87 4.87 -7.01
C LEU A 16 0.63 4.99 -6.74
N PRO A 17 1.16 6.22 -6.61
CA PRO A 17 2.54 6.40 -6.20
C PRO A 17 2.71 5.91 -4.76
N ILE A 18 3.76 5.12 -4.52
CA ILE A 18 4.09 4.55 -3.20
C ILE A 18 4.24 5.66 -2.14
N THR A 19 4.68 6.85 -2.55
CA THR A 19 4.84 8.03 -1.68
C THR A 19 3.55 8.56 -1.09
N ASP A 20 2.40 8.27 -1.70
CA ASP A 20 1.09 8.72 -1.24
C ASP A 20 0.44 7.72 -0.28
N ILE A 21 1.05 6.53 -0.12
CA ILE A 21 0.57 5.46 0.75
C ILE A 21 1.27 5.53 2.10
N ILE A 22 0.48 5.73 3.15
CA ILE A 22 0.91 5.76 4.54
C ILE A 22 0.66 4.36 5.14
N PRO A 23 1.66 3.72 5.76
CA PRO A 23 1.45 2.48 6.49
C PRO A 23 0.56 2.73 7.73
N SER A 24 -0.43 1.86 7.98
CA SER A 24 -1.17 1.89 9.25
C SER A 24 -0.23 1.54 10.40
N GLY A 25 -0.27 2.34 11.48
CA GLY A 25 0.58 2.15 12.66
C GLY A 25 0.21 0.92 13.51
N ASP A 26 -0.96 0.33 13.29
CA ASP A 26 -1.51 -0.78 14.06
C ASP A 26 -1.18 -2.18 13.48
N ASN A 27 0.02 -2.37 12.94
CA ASN A 27 0.47 -3.68 12.48
C ASN A 27 1.30 -4.39 13.56
N PRO A 28 0.76 -5.38 14.29
CA PRO A 28 1.52 -6.12 15.30
C PRO A 28 2.61 -7.01 14.70
N ARG A 29 2.62 -7.18 13.37
CA ARG A 29 3.57 -8.02 12.65
C ARG A 29 4.78 -7.19 12.25
N ILE A 30 5.89 -7.38 12.96
CA ILE A 30 7.17 -6.75 12.62
C ILE A 30 7.67 -7.34 11.30
N ILE A 31 7.90 -6.49 10.29
CA ILE A 31 8.51 -6.88 9.03
C ILE A 31 10.03 -6.78 9.18
N ASN A 32 10.72 -7.90 9.05
CA ASN A 32 12.17 -7.93 8.99
C ASN A 32 12.61 -7.93 7.53
N GLU A 33 13.22 -6.84 7.08
CA GLU A 33 13.70 -6.68 5.70
C GLU A 33 14.91 -7.57 5.38
N LYS A 34 15.56 -8.13 6.41
CA LYS A 34 16.66 -9.11 6.28
C LYS A 34 16.17 -10.56 6.23
N ASP A 35 14.87 -10.79 6.40
CA ASP A 35 14.30 -12.13 6.30
C ASP A 35 14.39 -12.65 4.87
N SER A 36 14.83 -13.89 4.68
CA SER A 36 14.99 -14.48 3.35
C SER A 36 13.67 -14.50 2.56
N ALA A 37 12.54 -14.73 3.21
CA ALA A 37 11.24 -14.72 2.55
C ALA A 37 10.77 -13.29 2.18
N PHE A 38 11.32 -12.25 2.80
CA PHE A 38 11.10 -10.86 2.34
C PHE A 38 11.97 -10.54 1.12
N VAL A 39 13.24 -10.96 1.14
CA VAL A 39 14.15 -10.76 0.01
C VAL A 39 13.62 -11.47 -1.25
N GLU A 40 13.20 -12.73 -1.13
CA GLU A 40 12.59 -13.47 -2.25
C GLU A 40 11.33 -12.77 -2.81
N LEU A 41 10.50 -12.21 -1.92
CA LEU A 41 9.32 -11.44 -2.34
C LEU A 41 9.72 -10.18 -3.12
N ALA A 42 10.74 -9.46 -2.65
CA ALA A 42 11.23 -8.25 -3.31
C ALA A 42 11.86 -8.57 -4.67
N ASP A 43 12.60 -9.66 -4.80
CA ASP A 43 13.16 -10.09 -6.08
C ASP A 43 12.06 -10.55 -7.04
N SER A 44 11.03 -11.24 -6.55
CA SER A 44 9.85 -11.59 -7.33
C SER A 44 9.11 -10.35 -7.84
N ILE A 45 8.90 -9.35 -6.98
CA ILE A 45 8.27 -8.07 -7.35
C ILE A 45 9.12 -7.31 -8.37
N ARG A 46 10.45 -7.31 -8.24
CA ARG A 46 11.33 -6.68 -9.23
C ARG A 46 11.31 -7.36 -10.58
N ALA A 47 11.21 -8.70 -10.60
CA ALA A 47 11.22 -9.48 -11.83
C ALA A 47 9.87 -9.46 -12.57
N GLN A 48 8.75 -9.52 -11.85
CA GLN A 48 7.41 -9.70 -12.43
C GLN A 48 6.44 -8.56 -12.13
N GLY A 49 6.84 -7.58 -11.33
CA GLY A 49 5.96 -6.56 -10.78
C GLY A 49 5.13 -7.08 -9.60
N VAL A 50 4.26 -6.20 -9.08
CA VAL A 50 3.35 -6.55 -7.98
C VAL A 50 2.17 -7.34 -8.54
N ILE A 51 2.20 -8.67 -8.40
CA ILE A 51 1.15 -9.58 -8.89
C ILE A 51 -0.15 -9.43 -8.09
N VAL A 52 -0.05 -9.20 -6.78
CA VAL A 52 -1.19 -9.07 -5.88
C VAL A 52 -1.26 -7.63 -5.36
N PRO A 53 -2.33 -6.89 -5.66
CA PRO A 53 -2.45 -5.49 -5.24
C PRO A 53 -2.50 -5.35 -3.71
N VAL A 54 -2.20 -4.14 -3.25
CA VAL A 54 -2.36 -3.75 -1.85
C VAL A 54 -3.73 -3.14 -1.63
N HIS A 55 -4.30 -3.33 -0.43
CA HIS A 55 -5.56 -2.69 -0.07
C HIS A 55 -5.28 -1.40 0.67
N VAL A 56 -5.85 -0.32 0.16
CA VAL A 56 -5.75 1.01 0.75
C VAL A 56 -7.13 1.62 0.95
N ARG A 57 -7.22 2.58 1.86
CA ARG A 57 -8.36 3.50 1.99
C ARG A 57 -7.88 4.94 1.86
N ILE A 58 -8.79 5.86 1.61
CA ILE A 58 -8.50 7.29 1.70
C ILE A 58 -8.15 7.63 3.16
N HIS A 59 -7.08 8.37 3.38
CA HIS A 59 -6.67 8.79 4.72
C HIS A 59 -7.71 9.76 5.29
N PRO A 60 -8.19 9.58 6.54
CA PRO A 60 -9.25 10.40 7.12
C PRO A 60 -8.88 11.89 7.24
N GLU A 61 -7.62 12.19 7.60
CA GLU A 61 -7.17 13.57 7.85
C GLU A 61 -6.39 14.21 6.68
N GLN A 62 -5.77 13.41 5.81
CA GLN A 62 -4.85 13.91 4.78
C GLN A 62 -5.47 13.74 3.40
N LYS A 63 -6.02 14.83 2.85
CA LYS A 63 -6.59 14.84 1.50
C LYS A 63 -5.51 14.42 0.48
N LYS A 64 -5.84 13.45 -0.38
CA LYS A 64 -4.96 12.80 -1.39
C LYS A 64 -3.91 11.82 -0.86
N ARG A 65 -3.96 11.44 0.42
CA ARG A 65 -3.16 10.32 0.91
C ARG A 65 -4.03 9.09 1.10
N PHE A 66 -3.36 7.94 1.03
CA PHE A 66 -3.96 6.64 1.20
C PHE A 66 -3.38 5.99 2.44
N GLU A 67 -4.21 5.32 3.21
CA GLU A 67 -3.78 4.51 4.35
C GLU A 67 -3.80 3.04 3.95
N LEU A 68 -2.71 2.34 4.23
CA LEU A 68 -2.55 0.94 3.89
C LEU A 68 -3.29 0.04 4.90
N LEU A 69 -4.35 -0.61 4.43
CA LEU A 69 -5.10 -1.58 5.23
C LEU A 69 -4.45 -2.96 5.24
N ALA A 70 -3.90 -3.40 4.11
CA ALA A 70 -3.27 -4.71 4.01
C ALA A 70 -2.20 -4.78 2.91
N GLY A 71 -1.17 -5.59 3.15
CA GLY A 71 -0.09 -5.84 2.19
C GLY A 71 1.20 -5.06 2.46
N GLU A 72 1.48 -4.68 3.71
CA GLU A 72 2.68 -3.92 4.07
C GLU A 72 3.99 -4.55 3.60
N ARG A 73 4.11 -5.89 3.65
CA ARG A 73 5.29 -6.58 3.10
C ARG A 73 5.50 -6.34 1.60
N ARG A 74 4.42 -6.23 0.82
CA ARG A 74 4.49 -5.95 -0.62
C ARG A 74 4.82 -4.48 -0.87
N LEU A 75 4.20 -3.58 -0.11
CA LEU A 75 4.50 -2.15 -0.20
C LEU A 75 5.98 -1.85 0.08
N ARG A 76 6.58 -2.50 1.09
CA ARG A 76 8.01 -2.34 1.40
C ARG A 76 8.96 -3.00 0.41
N ALA A 77 8.49 -4.01 -0.31
CA ALA A 77 9.30 -4.76 -1.25
C ALA A 77 9.31 -4.16 -2.67
N SER A 78 8.43 -3.18 -2.93
CA SER A 78 8.21 -2.54 -4.23
C SER A 78 9.03 -1.28 -4.45
#